data_AF-A0A069DIZ8-F1
#
_entry.id   AF-A0A069DIZ8-F1
#
_cell.length_a   1.000
_cell.length_b   1.000
_cell.length_c   1.000
_cell.angle_alpha   90.00
_cell.angle_beta   90.00
_cell.angle_gamma   90.00
#
_symmetry.space_group_name_H-M   'P 1'
#
loop_
_entity.id
_entity.type
_entity.pdbx_description
1 polymer ?
#
loop_
_entity_poly.entity_id
_entity_poly.type
_entity_poly.pdbx_seq_one_letter_code
_entity_poly.pdbx_strand_id
1 'polypeptide(L)' 'MRVQFSVSGQNIRSQRSIERIGAIKEGVFRKHRIKADGSMHDNIFYSILDNEWADVKENLLFLLSKKYS' A
#
# COMPACT_ATOMS: atom_id res chain seq x y z
N MET A 1 1.25 -17.48 -0.96
CA MET A 1 0.05 -16.64 -0.73
C MET A 1 0.41 -15.18 -0.96
N ARG A 2 -0.52 -14.37 -1.49
CA ARG A 2 -0.30 -12.96 -1.84
C ARG A 2 -1.38 -12.08 -1.24
N VAL A 3 -0.98 -10.98 -0.60
CA VAL A 3 -1.89 -9.93 -0.14
C VAL A 3 -1.65 -8.67 -0.97
N GLN A 4 -2.72 -8.10 -1.51
CA GLN A 4 -2.66 -6.93 -2.39
C GLN A 4 -3.32 -5.72 -1.72
N PHE A 5 -2.70 -4.55 -1.92
CA PHE A 5 -3.27 -3.25 -1.58
C PHE A 5 -3.47 -2.45 -2.86
N SER A 6 -4.54 -1.68 -2.90
CA SER A 6 -4.83 -0.80 -4.02
C SER A 6 -5.23 0.57 -3.48
N VAL A 7 -4.57 1.62 -3.96
CA VAL A 7 -4.78 2.97 -3.44
C VAL A 7 -4.77 4.00 -4.56
N SER A 8 -5.61 5.03 -4.44
CA SER A 8 -5.62 6.12 -5.40
C SER A 8 -4.25 6.79 -5.51
N GLY A 9 -3.82 7.07 -6.74
CA GLY A 9 -2.55 7.76 -7.02
C GLY A 9 -2.45 9.16 -6.40
N GLN A 10 -3.58 9.79 -6.10
CA GLN A 10 -3.63 11.09 -5.42
C GLN A 10 -3.45 10.96 -3.89
N ASN A 11 -3.70 9.78 -3.31
CA ASN A 11 -3.62 9.56 -1.87
C ASN A 11 -2.19 9.21 -1.43
N ILE A 12 -1.33 10.22 -1.45
CA ILE A 12 0.09 10.12 -1.08
C ILE A 12 0.27 9.67 0.38
N ARG A 13 -0.65 10.05 1.29
CA ARG A 13 -0.60 9.65 2.69
C ARG A 13 -0.70 8.13 2.83
N SER A 14 -1.67 7.51 2.16
CA SER A 14 -1.85 6.07 2.21
C SER A 14 -0.73 5.32 1.48
N GLN A 15 -0.24 5.83 0.35
CA GLN A 15 0.93 5.28 -0.34
C GLN A 15 2.15 5.19 0.60
N ARG A 16 2.49 6.30 1.25
CA ARG A 16 3.59 6.34 2.23
C ARG A 16 3.40 5.36 3.39
N SER A 17 2.16 5.18 3.87
CA SER A 17 1.90 4.22 4.96
C SER A 17 2.08 2.77 4.52
N ILE A 18 1.67 2.44 3.30
CA ILE A 18 1.79 1.09 2.72
C ILE A 18 3.27 0.77 2.47
N GLU A 19 4.01 1.72 1.88
CA GLU A 19 5.46 1.62 1.67
C GLU A 19 6.22 1.48 3.00
N ARG A 20 5.82 2.24 4.02
CA ARG A 20 6.45 2.18 5.36
C ARG A 20 6.28 0.84 6.05
N ILE A 21 5.18 0.12 5.79
CA ILE A 21 4.97 -1.23 6.33
C ILE A 21 5.88 -2.26 5.64
N GLY A 22 6.35 -1.97 4.42
CA GLY A 22 7.23 -2.85 3.64
C GLY A 22 6.54 -3.51 2.45
N ALA A 23 5.35 -3.06 2.06
CA ALA A 23 4.72 -3.55 0.84
C ALA A 23 5.42 -3.01 -0.41
N ILE A 24 5.59 -3.86 -1.42
CA ILE A 24 6.30 -3.53 -2.66
C ILE A 24 5.33 -2.92 -3.67
N LYS A 25 5.72 -1.81 -4.29
CA LYS A 25 4.97 -1.17 -5.38
C LYS A 25 5.16 -1.94 -6.68
N GLU A 26 4.08 -2.42 -7.26
CA GLU A 26 4.13 -3.21 -8.49
C GLU A 26 3.80 -2.41 -9.74
N GLY A 27 2.93 -1.42 -9.62
CA GLY A 27 2.52 -0.68 -10.80
C GLY A 27 1.43 0.35 -10.58
N VAL A 28 1.16 1.08 -11.66
CA VAL A 28 0.13 2.12 -11.72
C VAL A 28 -0.83 1.80 -12.85
N PHE A 29 -2.09 1.61 -12.50
CA PHE A 29 -3.15 1.40 -13.47
C PHE A 29 -3.76 2.76 -13.77
N ARG A 30 -3.49 3.24 -14.99
CA ARG A 30 -3.93 4.57 -15.43
C ARG A 30 -5.41 4.56 -15.75
N LYS A 31 -6.14 5.60 -15.33
CA LYS A 31 -7.61 5.74 -15.53
C LYS A 31 -8.40 4.50 -15.06
N HIS A 32 -7.96 3.87 -13.98
CA HIS A 32 -8.51 2.59 -13.52
C HIS A 32 -9.95 2.69 -13.00
N ARG A 33 -10.30 3.79 -12.34
CA ARG A 33 -11.63 3.96 -11.72
C ARG A 33 -12.22 5.34 -12.00
N ILE A 34 -13.52 5.35 -12.24
CA ILE A 34 -14.35 6.54 -12.37
C ILE A 34 -14.97 6.82 -11.00
N LYS A 35 -14.84 8.06 -10.52
CA LYS A 35 -15.49 8.53 -9.29
C LYS A 35 -16.94 8.92 -9.58
N ALA A 36 -17.73 9.11 -8.53
CA ALA A 36 -19.13 9.51 -8.68
C ALA A 36 -19.32 10.86 -9.41
N ASP A 37 -18.32 11.73 -9.38
CA ASP A 37 -18.30 13.02 -10.09
C ASP A 37 -17.88 12.91 -11.57
N GLY A 38 -17.67 11.70 -12.09
CA GLY A 38 -17.21 11.46 -13.46
C GLY A 38 -15.71 11.60 -13.69
N SER A 39 -14.94 12.03 -12.68
CA SER A 39 -13.48 12.11 -12.79
C SER A 39 -12.83 10.73 -12.76
N MET A 40 -11.79 10.55 -13.57
CA MET A 40 -10.98 9.33 -13.57
C MET A 40 -9.76 9.51 -12.69
N HIS A 41 -9.36 8.45 -12.00
CA HIS A 41 -8.09 8.44 -11.27
C HIS A 41 -7.28 7.17 -11.53
N ASP A 42 -5.98 7.35 -11.38
CA ASP A 42 -5.02 6.26 -11.40
C ASP A 42 -5.05 5.53 -10.07
N ASN A 43 -4.81 4.22 -10.12
CA ASN A 43 -4.72 3.38 -8.93
C ASN A 43 -3.35 2.72 -8.87
N ILE A 44 -2.71 2.78 -7.73
CA ILE A 44 -1.41 2.18 -7.49
C ILE A 44 -1.61 0.88 -6.74
N PHE A 45 -0.93 -0.16 -7.21
CA PHE A 45 -0.99 -1.48 -6.62
C PHE A 45 0.30 -1.81 -5.89
N TYR A 46 0.13 -2.37 -4.70
CA TYR A 46 1.20 -2.86 -3.85
C TYR A 46 0.88 -4.28 -3.41
N SER A 47 1.89 -5.00 -2.94
CA SER A 47 1.70 -6.31 -2.34
C SER A 47 2.73 -6.71 -1.33
N ILE A 48 2.36 -7.73 -0.57
CA ILE A 48 3.25 -8.53 0.28
C ILE A 48 3.03 -9.99 -0.09
N LEU A 49 4.12 -10.69 -0.38
CA LEU A 49 4.15 -12.13 -0.61
C LEU A 49 4.41 -12.88 0.70
N ASP A 50 4.19 -14.19 0.70
CA ASP A 50 4.39 -15.05 1.86
C ASP A 50 5.85 -15.14 2.32
N ASN A 51 6.79 -15.18 1.37
CA ASN A 51 8.22 -15.15 1.64
C ASN A 51 8.71 -13.79 2.20
N GLU A 52 7.98 -12.70 1.97
CA GLU A 52 8.29 -11.35 2.46
C GLU A 52 7.70 -11.08 3.85
N TRP A 53 6.75 -11.92 4.29
CA TRP A 53 5.95 -11.65 5.48
C TRP A 53 6.75 -11.59 6.78
N ALA A 54 7.81 -12.41 6.91
CA ALA A 54 8.62 -12.45 8.13
C ALA A 54 9.21 -11.06 8.45
N ASP A 55 9.83 -10.42 7.45
CA ASP A 55 10.45 -9.11 7.58
C ASP A 55 9.41 -8.00 7.79
N VAL A 56 8.30 -8.07 7.03
CA VAL A 56 7.19 -7.10 7.16
C VAL A 56 6.57 -7.16 8.55
N LYS A 57 6.40 -8.35 9.11
CA LYS A 57 5.85 -8.53 10.46
C LYS A 57 6.76 -7.93 11.52
N GLU A 58 8.07 -8.15 11.43
CA GLU A 58 9.04 -7.56 12.35
C GLU A 58 9.01 -6.02 12.28
N ASN A 59 9.04 -5.45 11.08
CA ASN A 59 8.92 -4.01 10.88
C ASN A 59 7.60 -3.48 11.46
N LEU A 60 6.47 -4.18 11.28
CA LEU A 60 5.19 -3.76 11.84
C LEU A 60 5.20 -3.73 13.37
N LEU A 61 5.80 -4.74 14.01
CA LEU A 61 5.95 -4.77 15.47
C LEU A 61 6.83 -3.63 15.98
N PHE A 62 7.93 -3.35 15.29
CA PHE A 62 8.79 -2.20 15.59
C PHE A 62 8.06 -0.85 15.43
N LEU A 63 7.25 -0.70 14.39
CA LEU A 63 6.47 0.51 14.15
C LEU A 63 5.39 0.72 15.23
N LEU A 64 4.79 -0.36 15.72
CA LEU A 64 3.82 -0.31 16.82
C LEU A 64 4.49 0.06 18.14
N SER A 65 5.63 -0.55 18.49
CA SER A 65 6.34 -0.24 19.72
C SER A 65 6.78 1.23 19.77
N LYS A 66 7.28 1.77 18.66
CA LYS A 66 7.71 3.18 18.58
C LYS A 66 6.57 4.20 18.68
N LYS A 67 5.34 3.83 18.32
CA LYS A 67 4.20 4.76 18.28
C LYS A 67 3.43 4.83 19.60
N TYR A 68 3.47 3.76 20.39
CA TYR A 68 2.75 3.63 21.65
C TYR A 68 3.67 3.55 22.87
N SER A 69 4.96 3.85 22.68
CA SER A 69 5.96 4.00 23.74
C SER A 69 6.22 5.47 24.07
#